data_AF-A0A0C3K821-F1
#
_entry.id   AF-A0A0C3K821-F1
#
_cell.length_a   1.000
_cell.length_b   1.000
_cell.length_c   1.000
_cell.angle_alpha   90.00
_cell.angle_beta   90.00
_cell.angle_gamma   90.00
#
_symmetry.space_group_name_H-M   'P 1'
#
loop_
_entity.id
_entity.type
_entity.pdbx_description
1 polymer ?
#
loop_
_entity_poly.entity_id
_entity_poly.type
_entity_poly.pdbx_seq_one_letter_code
_entity_poly.pdbx_strand_id
1 'polypeptide(L)'
;IVASQSERDHFRYLRQQTRERVQRSCGGEMEREVHGVLGPLGVDEKVSMAVAENLRKVEDEMLATNGGYCAPEQNNVGGRPLNGSANGDVEGGADRLKWSEDVGLTAFLLKFSEGMEEVPTKRLYISALTIGSGYFFGGLIPLMPYFFIDNVQTALIYSCIVTGVILLIFGAVKTYVTGASGGYRGYAWGAISMLMVGGGAAAAAFGIVKALEVSE
;
A
#
# COMPACT_ATOMS: atom_id res chain seq x y z
N ILE A 1 -0.45 -5.39 10.34
CA ILE A 1 -1.33 -4.26 10.77
C ILE A 1 -0.48 -3.08 11.23
N VAL A 2 0.39 -3.23 12.23
CA VAL A 2 1.17 -2.11 12.80
C VAL A 2 2.02 -1.37 11.75
N ALA A 3 2.75 -2.08 10.90
CA ALA A 3 3.55 -1.45 9.82
C ALA A 3 2.70 -0.59 8.87
N SER A 4 1.58 -1.14 8.40
CA SER A 4 0.67 -0.40 7.51
C SER A 4 -0.08 0.72 8.22
N GLN A 5 -0.28 0.66 9.54
CA GLN A 5 -0.80 1.78 10.33
C GLN A 5 0.25 2.88 10.43
N SER A 6 1.50 2.54 10.76
CA SER A 6 2.59 3.51 10.85
C SER A 6 2.88 4.20 9.52
N GLU A 7 2.83 3.47 8.40
CA GLU A 7 2.98 4.08 7.06
C GLU A 7 1.87 5.10 6.77
N ARG A 8 0.63 4.82 7.18
CA ARG A 8 -0.52 5.72 6.99
C ARG A 8 -0.42 6.96 7.88
N ASP A 9 -0.04 6.78 9.13
CA ASP A 9 0.13 7.90 10.05
C ASP A 9 1.31 8.78 9.62
N HIS A 10 2.39 8.15 9.15
CA HIS A 10 3.52 8.86 8.56
C HIS A 10 3.12 9.64 7.30
N PHE A 11 2.34 9.03 6.39
CA PHE A 11 1.82 9.71 5.21
C PHE A 11 0.96 10.93 5.56
N ARG A 12 0.06 10.80 6.55
CA ARG A 12 -0.77 11.91 7.02
C ARG A 12 0.06 13.05 7.61
N TYR A 13 1.09 12.72 8.37
CA TYR A 13 2.02 13.69 8.93
C TYR A 13 2.77 14.44 7.83
N LEU A 14 3.35 13.73 6.87
CA LEU A 14 4.03 14.35 5.72
C LEU A 14 3.08 15.24 4.91
N ARG A 15 1.86 14.76 4.62
CA ARG A 15 0.86 15.55 3.91
C ARG A 15 0.53 16.86 4.62
N GLN A 16 0.41 16.85 5.95
CA GLN A 16 0.21 18.07 6.74
C GLN A 16 1.42 19.00 6.67
N GLN A 17 2.63 18.48 6.84
CA GLN A 17 3.85 19.27 6.75
C GLN A 17 4.05 19.92 5.38
N THR A 18 3.83 19.15 4.30
CA THR A 18 3.98 19.63 2.93
C THR A 18 2.91 20.68 2.62
N ARG A 19 1.67 20.48 3.06
CA ARG A 19 0.61 21.49 2.92
C ARG A 19 0.96 22.79 3.64
N GLU A 20 1.46 22.71 4.86
CA GLU A 20 1.90 23.89 5.61
C GLU A 20 3.08 24.61 4.93
N ARG A 21 4.01 23.85 4.35
CA ARG A 21 5.13 24.42 3.57
C ARG A 21 4.60 25.16 2.34
N VAL A 22 3.75 24.52 1.54
CA VAL A 22 3.16 25.10 0.33
C VAL A 22 2.40 26.39 0.64
N GLN A 23 1.63 26.43 1.74
CA GLN A 23 0.91 27.64 2.16
C GLN A 23 1.83 28.80 2.61
N ARG A 24 3.03 28.50 3.12
CA ARG A 24 3.99 29.51 3.59
C ARG A 24 4.98 29.95 2.51
N SER A 25 5.21 29.13 1.49
CA SER A 25 6.20 29.39 0.44
C SER A 25 5.72 30.38 -0.61
N CYS A 26 6.66 31.19 -1.10
CA CYS A 26 6.44 32.08 -2.24
C CYS A 26 6.34 31.26 -3.54
N GLY A 27 5.57 31.73 -4.52
CA GLY A 27 5.36 31.01 -5.79
C GLY A 27 6.64 30.54 -6.49
N GLY A 28 7.66 31.42 -6.53
CA GLY A 28 8.93 31.10 -7.18
C GLY A 28 9.78 30.02 -6.47
N GLU A 29 9.51 29.71 -5.20
CA GLU A 29 10.18 28.59 -4.51
C GLU A 29 9.55 27.25 -4.94
N MET A 30 8.22 27.20 -5.00
CA MET A 30 7.48 26.00 -5.40
C MET A 30 7.67 25.66 -6.88
N GLU A 31 7.78 26.67 -7.75
CA GLU A 31 8.10 26.48 -9.17
C GLU A 31 9.43 25.75 -9.38
N ARG A 32 10.45 26.05 -8.54
CA ARG A 32 11.75 25.35 -8.59
C ARG A 32 11.66 23.92 -8.09
N GLU A 33 10.88 23.64 -7.05
CA GLU A 33 10.66 22.27 -6.58
C GLU A 33 9.93 21.42 -7.65
N VAL A 34 8.89 21.97 -8.28
CA VAL A 34 8.16 21.33 -9.38
C VAL A 34 9.07 21.09 -10.59
N HIS A 35 9.94 22.04 -10.93
CA HIS A 35 10.99 21.84 -11.94
C HIS A 35 11.97 20.73 -11.55
N GLY A 36 12.38 20.64 -10.29
CA GLY A 36 13.29 19.60 -9.81
C GLY A 36 12.76 18.19 -10.05
N VAL A 37 11.43 18.03 -9.99
CA VAL A 37 10.73 16.76 -10.24
C VAL A 37 10.51 16.51 -11.74
N LEU A 38 10.07 17.51 -12.50
CA LEU A 38 9.69 17.37 -13.92
C LEU A 38 10.87 17.51 -14.89
N GLY A 39 11.95 18.19 -14.49
CA GLY A 39 13.14 18.42 -15.31
C GLY A 39 13.82 17.13 -15.78
N PRO A 40 14.06 16.13 -14.91
CA PRO A 40 14.57 14.81 -15.32
C PRO A 40 13.66 14.05 -16.30
N LEU A 41 12.37 14.41 -16.37
CA LEU A 41 11.40 13.84 -17.30
C LEU A 41 11.38 14.55 -18.67
N GLY A 42 12.25 15.56 -18.86
CA GLY A 42 12.40 16.29 -20.12
C GLY A 42 11.43 17.46 -20.30
N VAL A 43 10.80 17.93 -19.22
CA VAL A 43 9.86 19.06 -19.26
C VAL A 43 10.62 20.38 -19.16
N ASP A 44 10.29 21.33 -20.03
CA ASP A 44 10.88 22.67 -20.06
C ASP A 44 10.51 23.51 -18.81
N GLU A 45 11.37 24.46 -18.46
CA GLU A 45 11.20 25.30 -17.27
C GLU A 45 9.90 26.10 -17.30
N LYS A 46 9.50 26.60 -18.47
CA LYS A 46 8.28 27.38 -18.61
C LYS A 46 7.02 26.53 -18.40
N VAL A 47 7.07 25.26 -18.82
CA VAL A 47 5.95 24.33 -18.68
C VAL A 47 5.81 23.88 -17.23
N SER A 48 6.92 23.61 -16.54
CA SER A 48 6.89 23.25 -15.12
C SER A 48 6.41 24.41 -14.24
N MET A 49 6.78 25.66 -14.55
CA MET A 49 6.19 26.85 -13.88
C MET A 49 4.67 26.93 -14.09
N ALA A 50 4.20 26.76 -15.34
CA ALA A 50 2.76 26.80 -15.64
C ALA A 50 1.98 25.66 -14.93
N VAL A 51 2.59 24.48 -14.82
CA VAL A 51 2.03 23.35 -14.06
C VAL A 51 1.95 23.68 -12.58
N ALA A 52 3.01 24.25 -11.99
CA ALA A 52 3.03 24.66 -10.58
C ALA A 52 1.92 25.69 -10.28
N GLU A 53 1.73 26.68 -11.15
CA GLU A 53 0.70 27.71 -10.98
C GLU A 53 -0.72 27.12 -11.06
N ASN A 54 -0.98 26.24 -12.03
CA ASN A 54 -2.28 25.59 -12.17
C ASN A 54 -2.59 24.67 -11.00
N LEU A 55 -1.61 23.89 -10.53
CA LEU A 55 -1.77 23.01 -9.37
C LEU A 55 -2.03 23.81 -8.08
N ARG A 56 -1.39 24.97 -7.92
CA ARG A 56 -1.64 25.86 -6.78
C ARG A 56 -3.03 26.46 -6.81
N LYS A 57 -3.50 26.93 -7.97
CA LYS A 57 -4.87 27.45 -8.14
C LYS A 57 -5.92 26.42 -7.75
N VAL A 58 -5.74 25.17 -8.19
CA VAL A 58 -6.64 24.06 -7.83
C VAL A 58 -6.64 23.82 -6.32
N GLU A 59 -5.47 23.88 -5.68
CA GLU A 59 -5.37 23.72 -4.22
C GLU A 59 -6.10 24.86 -3.47
N ASP A 60 -5.92 26.10 -3.91
CA ASP A 60 -6.61 27.27 -3.34
C ASP A 60 -8.14 27.20 -3.52
N GLU A 61 -8.62 26.76 -4.70
CA GLU A 61 -10.05 26.53 -4.97
C GLU A 61 -10.65 25.43 -4.08
N MET A 62 -9.87 24.39 -3.78
CA MET A 62 -10.29 23.31 -2.88
C MET A 62 -10.35 23.73 -1.42
N LEU A 63 -9.42 24.59 -0.98
CA LEU A 63 -9.48 25.23 0.33
C LEU A 63 -10.73 26.10 0.46
N ALA A 64 -11.05 26.88 -0.59
CA ALA A 64 -12.23 27.73 -0.62
C ALA A 64 -13.54 26.92 -0.62
N THR A 65 -13.56 25.75 -1.24
CA THR A 65 -14.76 24.89 -1.31
C THR A 65 -15.00 24.08 -0.03
N ASN A 66 -13.94 23.61 0.64
CA ASN A 66 -14.04 22.83 1.88
C ASN A 66 -14.12 23.71 3.15
N GLY A 67 -13.69 24.98 3.08
CA GLY A 67 -13.77 25.95 4.17
C GLY A 67 -15.06 26.76 4.14
N GLY A 68 -16.13 26.26 4.73
CA GLY A 68 -17.24 27.13 5.16
C GLY A 68 -16.77 28.08 6.27
N TYR A 69 -17.03 29.39 6.08
CA TYR A 69 -16.70 30.60 6.88
C TYR A 69 -15.29 31.18 6.63
N CYS A 70 -15.06 32.46 6.28
CA CYS A 70 -15.88 33.65 5.97
C CYS A 70 -15.17 34.41 4.84
N ALA A 71 -15.87 34.78 3.76
CA ALA A 71 -15.35 35.81 2.85
C ALA A 71 -15.50 37.19 3.52
N PRO A 72 -14.53 38.12 3.37
CA PRO A 72 -14.79 39.51 3.69
C PRO A 72 -15.81 40.05 2.71
N GLU A 73 -16.81 40.73 3.24
CA GLU A 73 -17.87 41.43 2.52
C GLU A 73 -17.26 42.39 1.48
N GLN A 74 -17.36 42.04 0.20
CA GLN A 74 -17.16 42.98 -0.89
C GLN A 74 -18.52 43.30 -1.50
N ASN A 75 -19.07 44.44 -1.10
CA ASN A 75 -20.21 45.09 -1.74
C ASN A 75 -19.89 45.37 -3.22
N ASN A 76 -20.47 44.63 -4.16
CA ASN A 76 -21.21 45.21 -5.29
C ASN A 76 -21.93 44.15 -6.17
N VAL A 77 -23.26 44.22 -6.11
CA VAL A 77 -24.26 44.15 -7.21
C VAL A 77 -24.07 43.13 -8.35
N GLY A 78 -24.98 42.14 -8.37
CA GLY A 78 -25.56 41.62 -9.62
C GLY A 78 -25.34 40.14 -9.94
N GLY A 79 -26.06 39.23 -9.28
CA GLY A 79 -26.15 37.83 -9.71
C GLY A 79 -27.17 37.03 -8.89
N ARG A 80 -28.24 36.56 -9.53
CA ARG A 80 -29.34 35.80 -8.93
C ARG A 80 -28.86 34.45 -8.35
N PRO A 81 -29.23 34.04 -7.13
CA PRO A 81 -29.03 32.66 -6.70
C PRO A 81 -30.10 31.77 -7.35
N LEU A 82 -29.66 30.75 -8.08
CA LEU A 82 -30.54 29.69 -8.57
C LEU A 82 -30.91 28.77 -7.40
N ASN A 83 -32.20 28.79 -7.08
CA ASN A 83 -32.86 27.95 -6.09
C ASN A 83 -33.03 26.54 -6.70
N GLY A 84 -32.32 25.55 -6.15
CA GLY A 84 -32.44 24.14 -6.53
C GLY A 84 -32.76 23.30 -5.30
N SER A 85 -34.05 23.14 -5.02
CA SER A 85 -34.56 22.29 -3.96
C SER A 85 -34.73 20.84 -4.43
N ALA A 86 -34.25 19.93 -3.59
CA ALA A 86 -34.80 18.60 -3.28
C ALA A 86 -34.42 17.35 -4.13
N ASN A 87 -34.08 16.32 -3.34
CA ASN A 87 -34.36 14.88 -3.45
C ASN A 87 -33.39 13.94 -4.18
N GLY A 88 -32.95 12.91 -3.43
CA GLY A 88 -32.41 11.61 -3.87
C GLY A 88 -31.12 11.69 -4.69
N ASP A 89 -30.00 11.03 -4.40
CA ASP A 89 -29.81 9.67 -3.93
C ASP A 89 -28.42 9.56 -3.27
N VAL A 90 -28.36 8.81 -2.17
CA VAL A 90 -27.15 8.54 -1.40
C VAL A 90 -26.35 7.44 -2.10
N GLU A 91 -25.59 7.78 -3.17
CA GLU A 91 -24.50 6.88 -3.65
C GLU A 91 -23.47 7.51 -4.61
N GLY A 92 -23.37 8.85 -4.70
CA GLY A 92 -22.41 9.52 -5.61
C GLY A 92 -21.40 10.49 -4.97
N GLY A 93 -21.50 10.74 -3.66
CA GLY A 93 -20.72 11.79 -2.99
C GLY A 93 -19.29 11.40 -2.60
N ALA A 94 -19.03 10.12 -2.35
CA ALA A 94 -17.74 9.66 -1.83
C ALA A 94 -16.61 9.68 -2.88
N ASP A 95 -16.93 9.44 -4.15
CA ASP A 95 -15.92 9.43 -5.22
C ASP A 95 -15.43 10.85 -5.54
N ARG A 96 -16.31 11.86 -5.60
CA ARG A 96 -15.87 13.26 -5.86
C ARG A 96 -15.05 13.86 -4.72
N LEU A 97 -15.32 13.49 -3.47
CA LEU A 97 -14.52 13.93 -2.31
C LEU A 97 -13.12 13.29 -2.33
N LYS A 98 -13.03 12.01 -2.70
CA LYS A 98 -11.76 11.27 -2.75
C LYS A 98 -10.81 11.85 -3.81
N TRP A 99 -11.31 12.16 -5.00
CA TRP A 99 -10.51 12.83 -6.03
C TRP A 99 -10.09 14.26 -5.63
N SER A 100 -10.87 14.95 -4.78
CA SER A 100 -10.50 16.30 -4.32
C SER A 100 -9.32 16.30 -3.36
N GLU A 101 -9.08 15.20 -2.66
CA GLU A 101 -7.95 15.10 -1.75
C GLU A 101 -6.63 14.77 -2.46
N ASP A 102 -6.73 14.17 -3.66
CA ASP A 102 -5.60 13.66 -4.45
C ASP A 102 -5.09 14.66 -5.50
N VAL A 103 -5.69 15.84 -5.60
CA VAL A 103 -5.31 16.87 -6.60
C VAL A 103 -4.92 18.18 -5.93
N GLY A 104 -3.87 18.81 -6.46
CA GLY A 104 -3.26 20.02 -5.88
C GLY A 104 -1.74 19.95 -5.92
N LEU A 105 -1.09 21.05 -5.57
CA LEU A 105 0.37 21.15 -5.58
C LEU A 105 0.98 20.26 -4.50
N THR A 106 0.40 20.23 -3.29
CA THR A 106 0.80 19.33 -2.20
C THR A 106 0.71 17.86 -2.60
N ALA A 107 -0.39 17.43 -3.25
CA ALA A 107 -0.58 16.04 -3.66
C ALA A 107 0.40 15.64 -4.76
N PHE A 108 0.67 16.54 -5.72
CA PHE A 108 1.68 16.34 -6.76
C PHE A 108 3.09 16.18 -6.16
N LEU A 109 3.50 17.08 -5.27
CA LEU A 109 4.81 17.00 -4.62
C LEU A 109 4.93 15.72 -3.77
N LEU A 110 3.91 15.36 -3.00
CA LEU A 110 3.93 14.13 -2.20
C LEU A 110 4.02 12.86 -3.05
N LYS A 111 3.33 12.85 -4.20
CA LYS A 111 3.30 11.70 -5.13
C LYS A 111 4.60 11.56 -5.92
N PHE A 112 5.14 12.64 -6.46
CA PHE A 112 6.27 12.60 -7.40
C PHE A 112 7.64 12.95 -6.78
N SER A 113 7.67 13.72 -5.69
CA SER A 113 8.91 14.00 -4.95
C SER A 113 9.23 12.90 -3.94
N GLU A 114 8.22 12.42 -3.20
CA GLU A 114 8.42 11.42 -2.13
C GLU A 114 8.01 10.00 -2.53
N GLY A 115 7.32 9.82 -3.66
CA GLY A 115 6.89 8.50 -4.14
C GLY A 115 5.79 7.84 -3.29
N MET A 116 5.16 8.59 -2.40
CA MET A 116 4.21 8.07 -1.43
C MET A 116 2.79 8.11 -1.98
N GLU A 117 2.09 6.98 -1.94
CA GLU A 117 0.67 6.85 -2.34
C GLU A 117 -0.19 6.54 -1.11
N GLU A 118 -1.38 7.14 -1.04
CA GLU A 118 -2.26 6.92 0.10
C GLU A 118 -2.67 5.44 0.18
N VAL A 119 -2.33 4.77 1.29
CA VAL A 119 -2.70 3.38 1.50
C VAL A 119 -4.18 3.31 1.89
N PRO A 120 -5.06 2.69 1.06
CA PRO A 120 -6.47 2.62 1.37
C PRO A 120 -6.73 1.73 2.60
N THR A 121 -7.61 2.18 3.51
CA THR A 121 -8.03 1.45 4.72
C THR A 121 -8.43 0.02 4.44
N LYS A 122 -9.19 -0.21 3.36
CA LYS A 122 -9.66 -1.54 2.95
C LYS A 122 -8.49 -2.49 2.66
N ARG A 123 -7.42 -2.01 2.02
CA ARG A 123 -6.23 -2.81 1.69
C ARG A 123 -5.46 -3.23 2.94
N LEU A 124 -5.49 -2.41 3.99
CA LEU A 124 -4.85 -2.72 5.28
C LEU A 124 -5.52 -3.90 6.00
N TYR A 125 -6.85 -3.95 6.02
CA TYR A 125 -7.59 -5.08 6.61
C TYR A 125 -7.47 -6.34 5.75
N ILE A 126 -7.58 -6.19 4.43
CA ILE A 126 -7.47 -7.31 3.49
C ILE A 126 -6.08 -7.95 3.60
N SER A 127 -4.99 -7.16 3.58
CA SER A 127 -3.64 -7.71 3.68
C SER A 127 -3.41 -8.41 5.02
N ALA A 128 -3.89 -7.82 6.13
CA ALA A 128 -3.79 -8.42 7.44
C ALA A 128 -4.53 -9.76 7.53
N LEU A 129 -5.75 -9.82 7.00
CA LEU A 129 -6.56 -11.04 6.98
C LEU A 129 -5.91 -12.09 6.08
N THR A 130 -5.48 -11.74 4.87
CA THR A 130 -4.82 -12.68 3.96
C THR A 130 -3.54 -13.26 4.55
N ILE A 131 -2.68 -12.44 5.16
CA ILE A 131 -1.45 -12.92 5.80
C ILE A 131 -1.79 -13.77 7.03
N GLY A 132 -2.72 -13.32 7.89
CA GLY A 132 -3.14 -14.05 9.07
C GLY A 132 -3.77 -15.41 8.75
N SER A 133 -4.70 -15.46 7.80
CA SER A 133 -5.29 -16.71 7.30
C SER A 133 -4.24 -17.59 6.63
N GLY A 134 -3.30 -17.00 5.88
CA GLY A 134 -2.19 -17.74 5.27
C GLY A 134 -1.32 -18.46 6.29
N TYR A 135 -0.94 -17.80 7.38
CA TYR A 135 -0.20 -18.43 8.48
C TYR A 135 -1.04 -19.45 9.25
N PHE A 136 -2.33 -19.16 9.46
CA PHE A 136 -3.25 -20.08 10.12
C PHE A 136 -3.36 -21.40 9.36
N PHE A 137 -3.74 -21.35 8.07
CA PHE A 137 -3.84 -22.55 7.25
C PHE A 137 -2.47 -23.18 6.98
N GLY A 138 -1.43 -22.38 6.79
CA GLY A 138 -0.06 -22.86 6.60
C GLY A 138 0.49 -23.65 7.79
N GLY A 139 0.08 -23.31 9.02
CA GLY A 139 0.43 -24.05 10.23
C GLY A 139 -0.53 -25.19 10.58
N LEU A 140 -1.81 -25.06 10.21
CA LEU A 140 -2.84 -26.07 10.49
C LEU A 140 -2.68 -27.32 9.61
N ILE A 141 -2.36 -27.15 8.33
CA ILE A 141 -2.29 -28.28 7.39
C ILE A 141 -1.21 -29.31 7.79
N PRO A 142 0.02 -28.92 8.20
CA PRO A 142 1.01 -29.86 8.74
C PRO A 142 0.57 -30.58 10.02
N LEU A 143 -0.34 -30.00 10.80
CA LEU A 143 -0.82 -30.56 12.07
C LEU A 143 -1.97 -31.57 11.86
N MET A 144 -2.72 -31.46 10.76
CA MET A 144 -3.86 -32.34 10.47
C MET A 144 -3.54 -33.84 10.59
N PRO A 145 -2.42 -34.38 10.08
CA PRO A 145 -2.10 -35.80 10.18
C PRO A 145 -1.96 -36.30 11.63
N TYR A 146 -1.56 -35.43 12.57
CA TYR A 146 -1.40 -35.79 13.98
C TYR A 146 -2.73 -36.02 14.70
N PHE A 147 -3.85 -35.48 14.19
CA PHE A 147 -5.17 -35.67 14.80
C PHE A 147 -5.81 -37.04 14.47
N PHE A 148 -5.36 -37.71 13.41
CA PHE A 148 -6.01 -38.94 12.90
C PHE A 148 -5.17 -40.21 13.11
N ILE A 149 -3.91 -40.08 13.51
CA ILE A 149 -2.97 -41.20 13.64
C ILE A 149 -2.39 -41.20 15.05
N ASP A 150 -2.69 -42.25 15.82
CA ASP A 150 -2.19 -42.40 17.20
C ASP A 150 -0.66 -42.65 17.26
N ASN A 151 -0.07 -43.15 16.18
CA ASN A 151 1.37 -43.39 16.06
C ASN A 151 2.13 -42.13 15.61
N VAL A 152 2.80 -41.48 16.56
CA VAL A 152 3.56 -40.22 16.36
C VAL A 152 4.62 -40.32 15.27
N GLN A 153 5.38 -41.41 15.20
CA GLN A 153 6.44 -41.57 14.20
C GLN A 153 5.88 -41.64 12.78
N THR A 154 4.78 -42.36 12.60
CA THR A 154 4.11 -42.49 11.30
C THR A 154 3.46 -41.16 10.90
N ALA A 155 2.80 -40.47 11.85
CA ALA A 155 2.20 -39.15 11.64
C ALA A 155 3.23 -38.10 11.20
N LEU A 156 4.43 -38.12 11.79
CA LEU A 156 5.52 -37.18 11.45
C LEU A 156 5.97 -37.33 9.99
N ILE A 157 6.14 -38.56 9.51
CA ILE A 157 6.55 -38.82 8.12
C ILE A 157 5.48 -38.29 7.15
N TYR A 158 4.20 -38.57 7.41
CA TYR A 158 3.10 -38.04 6.59
C TYR A 158 3.04 -36.51 6.61
N SER A 159 3.23 -35.88 7.77
CA SER A 159 3.27 -34.41 7.89
C SER A 159 4.43 -33.80 7.09
N CYS A 160 5.61 -34.42 7.13
CA CYS A 160 6.77 -33.97 6.38
C CYS A 160 6.53 -34.04 4.85
N ILE A 161 5.97 -35.14 4.36
CA ILE A 161 5.63 -35.31 2.94
C ILE A 161 4.58 -34.28 2.51
N VAL A 162 3.49 -34.13 3.27
CA VAL A 162 2.41 -33.19 2.98
C VAL A 162 2.94 -31.75 2.95
N THR A 163 3.74 -31.36 3.95
CA THR A 163 4.37 -30.04 4.01
C THR A 163 5.32 -29.80 2.83
N GLY A 164 6.11 -30.81 2.44
CA GLY A 164 6.96 -30.74 1.26
C GLY A 164 6.18 -30.48 -0.04
N VAL A 165 5.07 -31.20 -0.25
CA VAL A 165 4.19 -30.99 -1.41
C VAL A 165 3.59 -29.59 -1.40
N ILE A 166 3.15 -29.11 -0.24
CA ILE A 166 2.61 -27.75 -0.07
C ILE A 166 3.66 -26.70 -0.41
N LEU A 167 4.88 -26.83 0.09
CA LEU A 167 5.98 -25.90 -0.21
C LEU A 167 6.30 -25.86 -1.71
N LEU A 168 6.26 -27.00 -2.41
CA LEU A 168 6.43 -27.05 -3.86
C LEU A 168 5.33 -26.30 -4.60
N ILE A 169 4.06 -26.53 -4.24
CA ILE A 169 2.92 -25.85 -4.84
C ILE A 169 2.99 -24.35 -4.57
N PHE A 170 3.25 -23.94 -3.33
CA PHE A 170 3.39 -22.53 -2.96
C PHE A 170 4.55 -21.85 -3.69
N GLY A 171 5.69 -22.52 -3.84
CA GLY A 171 6.83 -21.98 -4.59
C GLY A 171 6.53 -21.80 -6.09
N ALA A 172 5.80 -22.74 -6.70
CA ALA A 172 5.34 -22.63 -8.09
C ALA A 172 4.29 -21.51 -8.28
N VAL A 173 3.31 -21.42 -7.37
CA VAL A 173 2.28 -20.36 -7.42
C VAL A 173 2.92 -18.99 -7.18
N LYS A 174 3.84 -18.87 -6.22
CA LYS A 174 4.56 -17.61 -5.94
C LYS A 174 5.31 -17.11 -7.18
N THR A 175 5.96 -18.01 -7.92
CA THR A 175 6.69 -17.66 -9.16
C THR A 175 5.75 -17.34 -10.31
N TYR A 176 4.56 -17.97 -10.37
CA TYR A 176 3.49 -17.62 -11.30
C TYR A 176 2.93 -16.21 -11.06
N VAL A 177 2.57 -15.89 -9.81
CA VAL A 177 1.98 -14.60 -9.46
C VAL A 177 2.99 -13.45 -9.59
N THR A 178 4.27 -13.69 -9.33
CA THR A 178 5.33 -12.67 -9.47
C THR A 178 5.67 -12.34 -10.94
N GLY A 179 5.09 -13.06 -11.91
CA GLY A 179 5.27 -12.75 -13.33
C GLY A 179 6.70 -12.98 -13.83
N ALA A 180 7.47 -13.85 -13.17
CA ALA A 180 8.79 -14.24 -13.66
C ALA A 180 8.62 -14.93 -15.03
N SER A 181 8.87 -14.17 -16.10
CA SER A 181 8.73 -14.56 -17.51
C SER A 181 9.81 -15.58 -17.92
N GLY A 182 9.76 -16.77 -17.30
CA GLY A 182 10.85 -17.74 -17.31
C GLY A 182 10.39 -19.19 -17.47
N GLY A 183 9.27 -19.44 -18.17
CA GLY A 183 8.80 -20.78 -18.56
C GLY A 183 8.72 -21.83 -17.43
N TYR A 184 8.61 -23.11 -17.82
CA TYR A 184 8.53 -24.24 -16.88
C TYR A 184 9.75 -24.35 -15.93
N ARG A 185 10.92 -23.86 -16.36
CA ARG A 185 12.15 -23.87 -15.57
C ARG A 185 12.12 -22.87 -14.40
N GLY A 186 11.52 -21.69 -14.58
CA GLY A 186 11.37 -20.70 -13.53
C GLY A 186 10.47 -21.17 -12.40
N TYR A 187 9.36 -21.84 -12.74
CA TYR A 187 8.45 -22.43 -11.75
C TYR A 187 9.11 -23.55 -10.95
N ALA A 188 9.84 -24.44 -11.63
CA ALA A 188 10.59 -25.51 -10.97
C ALA A 188 11.66 -24.96 -10.01
N TRP A 189 12.41 -23.93 -10.43
CA TRP A 189 13.42 -23.30 -9.56
C TRP A 189 12.79 -22.59 -8.35
N GLY A 190 11.65 -21.93 -8.53
CA GLY A 190 10.87 -21.34 -7.43
C GLY A 190 10.39 -22.37 -6.42
N ALA A 191 9.86 -23.50 -6.91
CA ALA A 191 9.42 -24.60 -6.06
C ALA A 191 10.57 -25.24 -5.29
N ILE A 192 11.68 -25.56 -5.97
CA ILE A 192 12.86 -26.19 -5.36
C ILE A 192 13.51 -25.27 -4.32
N SER A 193 13.65 -23.98 -4.62
CA SER A 193 14.22 -23.01 -3.67
C SER A 193 13.36 -22.87 -2.41
N MET A 194 12.02 -22.82 -2.56
CA MET A 194 11.10 -22.79 -1.42
C MET A 194 11.21 -24.06 -0.56
N LEU A 195 11.31 -25.23 -1.20
CA LEU A 195 11.47 -26.51 -0.52
C LEU A 195 12.83 -26.61 0.18
N MET A 196 13.92 -26.14 -0.42
CA MET A 196 15.24 -26.15 0.22
C MET A 196 15.29 -25.22 1.44
N VAL A 197 14.72 -24.02 1.36
CA VAL A 197 14.66 -23.09 2.51
C VAL A 197 13.79 -23.67 3.62
N GLY A 198 12.62 -24.22 3.31
CA GLY A 198 11.74 -24.85 4.29
C GLY A 198 12.36 -26.10 4.92
N GLY A 199 12.98 -26.96 4.11
CA GLY A 199 13.69 -28.16 4.57
C GLY A 199 14.90 -27.81 5.43
N GLY A 200 15.67 -26.80 5.06
CA GLY A 200 16.79 -26.30 5.87
C GLY A 200 16.34 -25.77 7.23
N ALA A 201 15.25 -24.99 7.27
CA ALA A 201 14.66 -24.52 8.53
C ALA A 201 14.18 -25.67 9.43
N ALA A 202 13.51 -26.67 8.85
CA ALA A 202 13.06 -27.85 9.58
C ALA A 202 14.23 -28.70 10.12
N ALA A 203 15.26 -28.91 9.30
CA ALA A 203 16.48 -29.62 9.71
C ALA A 203 17.21 -28.88 10.84
N ALA A 204 17.28 -27.55 10.78
CA ALA A 204 17.86 -26.74 11.85
C ALA A 204 17.05 -26.85 13.16
N ALA A 205 15.72 -26.76 13.09
CA ALA A 205 14.86 -26.91 14.26
C ALA A 205 15.01 -28.29 14.91
N PHE A 206 15.00 -29.37 14.11
CA PHE A 206 15.22 -30.73 14.60
C PHE A 206 16.63 -30.92 15.18
N GLY A 207 17.65 -30.34 14.54
CA GLY A 207 19.03 -30.39 15.01
C GLY A 207 19.20 -29.74 16.38
N ILE A 208 18.53 -28.60 16.63
CA ILE A 208 18.55 -27.93 17.94
C ILE A 208 17.89 -28.80 18.99
N VAL A 209 16.71 -29.36 18.72
CA VAL A 209 16.00 -30.24 19.67
C VAL A 209 16.87 -31.46 20.01
N LYS A 210 17.48 -32.09 19.00
CA LYS A 210 18.38 -33.23 19.21
C LYS A 210 19.63 -32.88 20.00
N ALA A 211 20.22 -31.71 19.77
CA ALA A 211 21.38 -31.26 20.53
C ALA A 211 21.04 -31.02 22.01
N LEU A 212 19.83 -30.52 22.30
CA LEU A 212 19.36 -30.34 23.67
C LEU A 212 19.05 -31.68 24.37
N GLU A 213 18.38 -32.61 23.68
CA GLU A 213 18.12 -33.97 24.21
C GLU A 213 19.40 -34.75 24.53
N VAL A 214 20.50 -34.49 23.81
CA VAL A 214 21.81 -35.13 24.06
C VAL A 214 22.55 -34.51 25.24
N SER A 215 22.18 -33.30 25.66
CA SER A 215 22.79 -32.60 26.79
C SER A 215 22.14 -32.88 28.15
N GLU A 216 21.04 -33.64 28.16
CA GLU A 216 20.34 -34.15 29.35
C GLU A 216 20.70 -35.63 29.61
#